data_AF-A0A5S9MIV2-F1
#
_entry.id   AF-A0A5S9MIV2-F1
#
_cell.length_a   1.000
_cell.length_b   1.000
_cell.length_c   1.000
_cell.angle_alpha   90.00
_cell.angle_beta   90.00
_cell.angle_gamma   90.00
#
_symmetry.space_group_name_H-M   'P 1'
#
loop_
_entity.id
_entity.type
_entity.pdbx_description
1 polymer ?
#
loop_
_entity_poly.entity_id
_entity_poly.type
_entity_poly.pdbx_seq_one_letter_code
_entity_poly.pdbx_strand_id
1 'polypeptide(L)'
;MQAKRLFFLLMSVTLAGVAVAFAGGIEFVGLMAPHVARMIIGRSFIALVPASALVGSILVMLADLVARTAFLPLDVPAGVFTAAIGAPFFIYLLYQQRNR
;
A
#
# COMPACT_ATOMS: atom_id res chain seq x y z
N MET A 1 26.50 2.32 12.24
CA MET A 1 25.09 1.89 12.11
C MET A 1 24.11 3.05 11.98
N GLN A 2 24.32 4.20 12.66
CA GLN A 2 23.39 5.34 12.62
C GLN A 2 23.22 5.99 11.24
N ALA A 3 24.32 6.21 10.50
CA ALA A 3 24.29 6.83 9.17
C ALA A 3 23.46 6.05 8.13
N LYS A 4 23.54 4.71 8.14
CA LYS A 4 22.75 3.86 7.23
C LYS A 4 21.26 3.96 7.54
N ARG A 5 20.89 3.98 8.82
CA ARG A 5 19.50 4.09 9.27
C ARG A 5 18.92 5.46 8.87
N LEU A 6 19.69 6.53 9.03
CA LEU A 6 19.30 7.87 8.59
C LEU A 6 19.11 7.93 7.06
N PHE A 7 20.03 7.32 6.30
CA PHE A 7 19.93 7.26 4.84
C PHE A 7 18.65 6.56 4.37
N PHE A 8 18.32 5.39 4.91
CA PHE A 8 17.09 4.67 4.55
C PHE A 8 15.83 5.43 4.98
N LEU A 9 15.88 6.11 6.12
CA LEU A 9 14.74 6.89 6.62
C LEU A 9 14.48 8.10 5.73
N LEU A 10 15.53 8.85 5.36
CA LEU A 10 15.43 9.96 4.41
C LEU A 10 14.91 9.48 3.06
N MET A 11 15.46 8.38 2.52
CA MET A 11 14.96 7.80 1.27
C MET A 11 13.47 7.44 1.35
N SER A 12 13.05 6.74 2.41
CA SER A 12 11.66 6.34 2.61
C SER A 12 10.72 7.54 2.72
N VAL A 13 11.11 8.57 3.49
CA VAL A 13 10.28 9.76 3.70
C VAL A 13 10.17 10.57 2.41
N THR A 14 11.26 10.75 1.66
CA THR A 14 11.22 11.48 0.38
C THR A 14 10.36 10.74 -0.65
N LEU A 15 10.51 9.42 -0.78
CA LEU A 15 9.68 8.63 -1.69
C LEU A 15 8.19 8.71 -1.31
N ALA A 16 7.86 8.53 -0.03
CA ALA A 16 6.49 8.62 0.45
C ALA A 16 5.91 10.03 0.29
N GLY A 17 6.68 11.07 0.62
CA GLY A 17 6.27 12.46 0.51
C GLY A 17 5.98 12.87 -0.94
N VAL A 18 6.84 12.50 -1.88
CA VAL A 18 6.62 12.74 -3.31
C VAL A 18 5.36 12.03 -3.79
N ALA A 19 5.17 10.76 -3.43
CA ALA A 19 3.96 10.01 -3.81
C ALA A 19 2.67 10.67 -3.30
N VAL A 20 2.65 11.09 -2.03
CA VAL A 20 1.48 11.76 -1.41
C VAL A 20 1.23 13.14 -2.02
N ALA A 21 2.27 13.89 -2.39
CA ALA A 21 2.13 15.20 -3.02
C ALA A 21 1.40 15.12 -4.38
N PHE A 22 1.61 14.05 -5.15
CA PHE A 22 0.95 13.85 -6.44
C PHE A 22 -0.41 13.13 -6.34
N ALA A 23 -0.50 12.09 -5.50
CA ALA A 23 -1.67 11.21 -5.46
C ALA A 23 -2.65 11.53 -4.33
N GLY A 24 -2.29 12.41 -3.39
CA GLY A 24 -3.01 12.63 -2.15
C GLY A 24 -2.75 11.54 -1.10
N GLY A 25 -3.42 11.62 0.04
CA GLY A 25 -3.27 10.65 1.13
C GLY A 25 -3.87 9.28 0.76
N ILE A 26 -3.02 8.30 0.45
CA ILE A 26 -3.42 6.91 0.22
C ILE A 26 -3.12 6.11 1.49
N GLU A 27 -4.17 5.75 2.22
CA GLU A 27 -4.05 4.96 3.44
C GLU A 27 -3.99 3.44 3.14
N PHE A 28 -3.45 2.66 4.07
CA PHE A 28 -3.41 1.18 4.06
C PHE A 28 -2.50 0.48 3.03
N VAL A 29 -2.21 1.07 1.87
CA VAL A 29 -1.39 0.40 0.83
C VAL A 29 0.01 0.04 1.35
N GLY A 30 0.66 0.94 2.09
CA GLY A 30 1.98 0.70 2.67
C GLY A 30 2.03 -0.45 3.70
N LEU A 31 0.88 -0.82 4.28
CA LEU A 31 0.77 -1.95 5.20
C LEU A 31 0.38 -3.24 4.46
N MET A 32 -0.57 -3.15 3.54
CA MET A 32 -1.10 -4.31 2.80
C MET A 32 -0.11 -4.87 1.78
N ALA A 33 0.48 -4.01 0.95
CA ALA A 33 1.33 -4.42 -0.17
C ALA A 33 2.52 -5.30 0.26
N PRO A 34 3.33 -4.95 1.27
CA PRO A 34 4.42 -5.81 1.72
C PRO A 34 3.94 -7.08 2.42
N HIS A 35 2.72 -7.10 2.97
CA HIS A 35 2.18 -8.29 3.62
C HIS A 35 1.72 -9.32 2.61
N VAL A 36 0.95 -8.89 1.61
CA VAL A 36 0.50 -9.73 0.50
C VAL A 36 1.69 -10.22 -0.32
N ALA A 37 2.67 -9.36 -0.62
CA ALA A 37 3.90 -9.77 -1.29
C ALA A 37 4.67 -10.84 -0.50
N ARG A 38 4.67 -10.75 0.84
CA ARG A 38 5.32 -11.75 1.70
C ARG A 38 4.58 -13.09 1.70
N MET A 39 3.25 -13.09 1.56
CA MET A 39 2.46 -14.32 1.40
C MET A 39 2.74 -15.01 0.06
N ILE A 40 2.99 -14.25 -1.00
CA ILE A 40 3.24 -14.78 -2.36
C ILE A 40 4.68 -15.29 -2.51
N ILE A 41 5.67 -14.52 -2.06
CA ILE A 41 7.10 -14.78 -2.33
C ILE A 41 7.85 -15.42 -1.15
N GLY A 42 7.29 -15.36 0.06
CA GLY A 42 7.95 -15.87 1.27
C GLY A 42 8.96 -14.90 1.88
N ARG A 43 10.04 -15.43 2.48
CA ARG A 43 10.95 -14.67 3.37
C ARG A 43 12.14 -13.97 2.68
N SER A 44 12.23 -13.98 1.35
CA SER A 44 13.35 -13.34 0.64
C SER A 44 13.21 -11.81 0.61
N PHE A 45 14.12 -11.09 1.28
CA PHE A 45 14.08 -9.62 1.37
C PHE A 45 14.31 -8.92 0.02
N ILE A 46 15.19 -9.49 -0.83
CA ILE A 46 15.52 -8.93 -2.15
C ILE A 46 14.32 -9.00 -3.09
N ALA A 47 13.58 -10.12 -3.06
CA ALA A 47 12.39 -10.30 -3.89
C ALA A 47 11.14 -9.61 -3.31
N LEU A 48 11.12 -9.35 -2.00
CA LEU A 48 10.00 -8.68 -1.33
C LEU A 48 9.81 -7.23 -1.77
N VAL A 49 10.90 -6.49 -1.99
CA VAL A 49 10.84 -5.07 -2.41
C VAL A 49 10.11 -4.91 -3.76
N PRO A 50 10.57 -5.52 -4.88
CA PRO A 50 9.90 -5.36 -6.17
C PRO A 50 8.48 -5.94 -6.16
N ALA A 51 8.24 -7.02 -5.43
CA ALA A 51 6.92 -7.61 -5.33
C ALA A 51 5.93 -6.76 -4.55
N SER A 52 6.36 -6.15 -3.45
CA SER A 52 5.53 -5.20 -2.71
C SER A 52 5.20 -3.97 -3.54
N ALA A 53 6.15 -3.50 -4.38
CA ALA A 53 5.88 -2.42 -5.32
C ALA A 53 4.83 -2.81 -6.37
N LEU A 54 4.93 -4.01 -6.95
CA LEU A 54 3.95 -4.52 -7.94
C LEU A 54 2.56 -4.75 -7.33
N VAL A 55 2.50 -5.35 -6.14
CA VAL A 55 1.22 -5.57 -5.46
C VAL A 55 0.59 -4.23 -5.08
N GLY A 56 1.39 -3.29 -4.57
CA GLY A 56 0.94 -1.95 -4.23
C GLY A 56 0.42 -1.18 -5.45
N SER A 57 1.11 -1.24 -6.59
CA SER A 57 0.69 -0.53 -7.80
C SER A 57 -0.63 -1.08 -8.37
N ILE A 58 -0.82 -2.40 -8.37
CA ILE A 58 -2.07 -3.04 -8.79
C ILE A 58 -3.23 -2.62 -7.87
N LEU A 59 -3.02 -2.63 -6.55
CA LEU A 59 -4.03 -2.20 -5.58
C LEU A 59 -4.46 -0.74 -5.79
N VAL A 60 -3.49 0.16 -5.95
CA VAL A 60 -3.77 1.59 -6.18
C VAL A 60 -4.47 1.80 -7.52
N MET A 61 -4.02 1.12 -8.58
CA MET A 61 -4.64 1.22 -9.91
C MET A 61 -6.10 0.76 -9.90
N LEU A 62 -6.40 -0.36 -9.24
CA LEU A 62 -7.77 -0.85 -9.11
C LEU A 62 -8.64 0.10 -8.28
N ALA A 63 -8.09 0.68 -7.21
CA ALA A 63 -8.81 1.65 -6.39
C ALA A 63 -9.10 2.95 -7.14
N ASP A 64 -8.15 3.47 -7.91
CA ASP A 64 -8.35 4.66 -8.76
C ASP A 64 -9.40 4.39 -9.85
N LEU A 65 -9.37 3.20 -10.46
CA LEU A 65 -10.36 2.80 -11.46
C LEU A 65 -11.78 2.73 -10.86
N VAL A 66 -11.93 2.13 -9.68
CA VAL A 66 -13.23 2.05 -8.99
C VAL A 66 -13.70 3.44 -8.55
N ALA A 67 -12.81 4.26 -8.02
CA ALA A 67 -13.12 5.64 -7.62
C ALA A 67 -13.68 6.46 -8.78
N ARG A 68 -13.06 6.37 -9.97
CA ARG A 68 -13.49 7.09 -11.17
C ARG A 68 -14.77 6.54 -11.79
N THR A 69 -14.98 5.22 -11.74
CA THR A 69 -16.11 4.57 -12.45
C THR A 69 -17.39 4.54 -11.64
N ALA A 70 -17.32 4.41 -10.31
CA ALA A 70 -18.50 4.25 -9.47
C ALA A 70 -19.18 5.58 -9.06
N PHE A 71 -18.48 6.72 -9.15
CA PHE A 71 -18.94 8.00 -8.58
C PHE A 71 -19.06 9.15 -9.58
N LEU A 72 -19.40 8.91 -10.84
CA LEU A 72 -19.80 10.03 -11.70
C LEU A 72 -21.08 10.69 -11.16
N PRO A 73 -21.12 12.03 -10.90
CA PRO A 73 -20.19 13.11 -11.32
C PRO A 73 -19.30 13.69 -10.20
N LEU A 74 -19.17 13.03 -9.06
CA LEU A 74 -18.37 13.46 -7.90
C LEU A 74 -16.97 12.85 -7.93
N ASP A 75 -15.93 13.69 -8.06
CA ASP A 75 -14.53 13.27 -7.92
C ASP A 75 -14.20 12.94 -6.46
N VAL A 76 -14.47 11.71 -6.05
CA VAL A 76 -14.11 11.21 -4.72
C VAL A 76 -12.62 10.82 -4.70
N PRO A 77 -11.84 11.24 -3.69
CA PRO A 77 -10.42 10.90 -3.62
C PRO A 77 -10.21 9.38 -3.57
N ALA A 78 -9.30 8.87 -4.40
CA ALA A 78 -8.97 7.43 -4.45
C ALA A 78 -8.56 6.87 -3.08
N GLY A 79 -7.98 7.70 -2.21
CA GLY A 79 -7.62 7.38 -0.82
C GLY A 79 -8.78 6.87 0.04
N VAL A 80 -10.00 7.37 -0.19
CA VAL A 80 -11.20 6.94 0.55
C VAL A 80 -11.58 5.51 0.15
N PHE A 81 -11.47 5.17 -1.12
CA PHE A 81 -11.72 3.79 -1.59
C PHE A 81 -10.65 2.81 -1.14
N THR A 82 -9.37 3.21 -1.20
CA THR A 82 -8.30 2.36 -0.69
C THR A 82 -8.46 2.09 0.80
N ALA A 83 -8.91 3.07 1.59
CA ALA A 83 -9.19 2.88 3.01
C ALA A 83 -10.44 2.01 3.25
N ALA A 84 -11.52 2.24 2.49
CA ALA A 84 -12.76 1.47 2.59
C ALA A 84 -12.59 -0.02 2.25
N ILE A 85 -11.73 -0.34 1.28
CA ILE A 85 -11.38 -1.73 0.92
C ILE A 85 -10.27 -2.26 1.83
N GLY A 86 -9.31 -1.41 2.19
CA GLY A 86 -8.14 -1.78 2.97
C GLY A 86 -8.46 -2.13 4.42
N ALA A 87 -9.39 -1.42 5.05
CA ALA A 87 -9.84 -1.70 6.42
C ALA A 87 -10.43 -3.13 6.60
N PRO A 88 -11.43 -3.58 5.82
CA PRO A 88 -11.94 -4.94 5.92
C PRO A 88 -10.90 -5.99 5.52
N PHE A 89 -10.04 -5.71 4.53
CA PHE A 89 -8.95 -6.61 4.18
C PHE A 89 -7.94 -6.78 5.33
N PHE A 90 -7.62 -5.70 6.04
CA PHE A 90 -6.72 -5.74 7.19
C PHE A 90 -7.33 -6.53 8.35
N ILE A 91 -8.62 -6.35 8.62
CA ILE A 91 -9.36 -7.15 9.61
C ILE A 91 -9.35 -8.64 9.23
N TYR A 92 -9.60 -8.96 7.95
CA TYR A 92 -9.53 -10.33 7.45
C TYR A 92 -8.13 -10.95 7.65
N LEU A 93 -7.07 -10.21 7.31
CA LEU A 93 -5.68 -10.64 7.53
C LEU A 93 -5.37 -10.89 9.01
N LEU A 94 -5.84 -10.00 9.91
CA LEU A 94 -5.68 -10.15 11.35
C LEU A 94 -6.36 -11.43 11.86
N TYR A 95 -7.56 -11.72 11.36
CA TYR A 95 -8.30 -12.92 11.71
C TYR A 95 -7.61 -14.20 11.20
N GLN A 96 -7.10 -14.18 9.97
CA GLN A 96 -6.35 -15.29 9.37
C GLN A 96 -5.06 -15.61 10.15
N GLN A 97 -4.33 -14.60 10.61
CA GLN A 97 -3.13 -14.80 11.43
C GLN A 97 -3.44 -15.29 12.84
N ARG A 98 -4.59 -14.92 13.43
CA ARG A 98 -4.98 -15.42 14.75
C ARG A 98 -5.36 -16.90 14.74
N ASN A 99 -5.79 -17.41 13.59
CA ASN A 99 -6.22 -18.81 13.42
C ASN A 99 -5.09 -19.74 12.92
N ARG A 100 -3.83 -19.25 12.90
CA ARG A 100 -2.61 -20.04 12.71
C ARG A 100 -1.72 -19.91 13.94
#